data_AF-A0A7C4WF52-F1
#
_entry.id   AF-A0A7C4WF52-F1
#
_cell.length_a   1.000
_cell.length_b   1.000
_cell.length_c   1.000
_cell.angle_alpha   90.00
_cell.angle_beta   90.00
_cell.angle_gamma   90.00
#
_symmetry.space_group_name_H-M   'P 1'
#
loop_
_entity.id
_entity.type
_entity.pdbx_description
1 polymer ?
#
loop_
_entity_poly.entity_id
_entity_poly.type
_entity_poly.pdbx_seq_one_letter_code
_entity_poly.pdbx_strand_id
1 'polypeptide(L)'
;MRTPYGTECPFYYEDYYRGRQTRACRLIERTPGGGTWKPYLCATCPIPGIVRANACPHLALEARVAKTWLGLREQVRVYAVCALRLVEVPRPEIGCGECHLHRLPHSDAGNHAP
;
A
#
# COMPACT_ATOMS: atom_id res chain seq x y z
N MET A 1 -3.84 10.97 -3.19
CA MET A 1 -2.94 12.08 -3.59
C MET A 1 -1.93 11.57 -4.61
N ARG A 2 -1.36 12.47 -5.43
CA ARG A 2 -0.29 12.12 -6.36
C ARG A 2 1.07 12.30 -5.69
N THR A 3 1.95 11.33 -5.82
CA THR A 3 3.33 11.41 -5.33
C THR A 3 4.13 12.47 -6.10
N PRO A 4 5.33 12.86 -5.63
CA PRO A 4 6.22 13.77 -6.36
C PRO A 4 6.64 13.26 -7.75
N TYR A 5 6.43 11.96 -8.03
CA TYR A 5 6.68 11.31 -9.31
C TYR A 5 5.40 11.05 -10.11
N GLY A 6 4.31 11.74 -9.79
CA GLY A 6 3.07 11.78 -10.56
C GLY A 6 2.15 10.55 -10.44
N THR A 7 2.57 9.52 -9.70
CA THR A 7 1.76 8.30 -9.50
C THR A 7 0.84 8.46 -8.30
N GLU A 8 -0.41 7.98 -8.41
CA GLU A 8 -1.34 7.96 -7.28
C GLU A 8 -0.93 6.94 -6.23
N CYS A 9 -0.91 7.35 -4.97
CA CYS A 9 -0.61 6.47 -3.84
C CYS A 9 -1.50 6.86 -2.65
N PRO A 10 -2.25 5.91 -2.06
CA PRO A 10 -3.11 6.22 -0.90
C PRO A 10 -2.32 6.52 0.37
N PHE A 11 -1.05 6.13 0.42
CA PHE A 11 -0.18 6.34 1.59
C PHE A 11 0.68 7.59 1.48
N TYR A 12 0.70 8.26 0.33
CA TYR A 12 1.38 9.53 0.19
C TYR A 12 0.52 10.65 0.76
N TYR A 13 1.14 11.49 1.59
CA TYR A 13 0.53 12.68 2.16
C TYR A 13 1.42 13.88 1.87
N GLU A 14 0.79 14.98 1.47
CA GLU A 14 1.43 16.28 1.41
C GLU A 14 0.49 17.37 1.91
N ASP A 15 1.07 18.34 2.60
CA ASP A 15 0.39 19.54 3.09
C ASP A 15 1.30 20.75 2.92
N TYR A 16 0.74 21.82 2.36
CA TYR A 16 1.39 23.09 2.08
C TYR A 16 0.70 24.19 2.88
N TYR A 17 0.91 24.21 4.19
CA TYR A 17 0.33 25.24 5.05
C TYR A 17 1.41 26.24 5.53
N ARG A 18 1.22 27.52 5.18
CA ARG A 18 1.98 28.68 5.68
C ARG A 18 3.52 28.49 5.69
N GLY A 19 4.09 28.03 4.57
CA GLY A 19 5.53 27.90 4.40
C GLY A 19 6.15 26.61 4.99
N ARG A 20 5.36 25.74 5.61
CA ARG A 20 5.78 24.35 5.89
C ARG A 20 5.36 23.45 4.74
N GLN A 21 6.29 22.65 4.24
CA GLN A 21 6.04 21.56 3.30
C GLN A 21 6.17 20.24 4.06
N THR A 22 5.05 19.72 4.54
CA THR A 22 5.03 18.39 5.15
C THR A 22 4.77 17.40 4.05
N ARG A 23 5.69 16.46 3.85
CA ARG A 23 5.51 15.32 2.95
C ARG A 23 5.85 14.05 3.70
N ALA A 24 5.03 13.03 3.50
CA ALA A 24 5.14 11.78 4.24
C ALA A 24 4.70 10.57 3.42
N CYS A 25 5.30 9.42 3.73
CA CYS A 25 4.73 8.13 3.40
C CYS A 25 4.16 7.50 4.68
N ARG A 26 2.84 7.62 4.86
CA ARG A 26 2.14 7.16 6.05
C ARG A 26 2.26 5.65 6.28
N LEU A 27 2.52 4.88 5.22
CA LEU A 27 2.79 3.44 5.33
C LEU A 27 4.12 3.15 6.02
N ILE A 28 5.17 3.89 5.66
CA ILE A 28 6.49 3.73 6.25
C ILE A 28 6.48 4.25 7.69
N GLU A 29 5.86 5.41 7.93
CA GLU A 29 5.75 6.00 9.28
C GLU A 29 5.06 5.07 10.28
N ARG A 30 3.99 4.38 9.85
CA ARG A 30 3.25 3.45 10.72
C ARG A 30 3.88 2.06 10.83
N THR A 31 4.85 1.73 9.98
CA THR A 31 5.52 0.41 10.01
C THR A 31 6.60 0.43 11.10
N PRO A 32 6.56 -0.49 12.09
CA PRO A 32 7.66 -0.63 13.04
C PRO A 32 8.98 -0.91 12.33
N GLY A 33 10.00 -0.06 12.59
CA GLY A 33 11.27 -0.12 11.86
C GLY A 33 11.16 0.29 10.39
N GLY A 34 10.16 1.11 10.02
CA GLY A 34 9.95 1.62 8.66
C GLY A 34 11.14 2.41 8.09
N GLY A 35 11.89 3.10 8.94
CA GLY A 35 13.01 3.94 8.55
C GLY A 35 12.57 5.33 8.04
N THR A 36 13.53 6.09 7.52
CA THR A 36 13.30 7.47 7.08
C THR A 36 12.88 7.52 5.62
N TRP A 37 11.62 7.87 5.35
CA TRP A 37 11.16 8.09 3.99
C TRP A 37 11.79 9.34 3.36
N LYS A 38 12.06 9.29 2.06
CA LYS A 38 12.55 10.41 1.24
C LYS A 38 11.73 10.48 -0.05
N PRO A 39 11.45 11.67 -0.60
CA PRO A 39 10.65 11.83 -1.82
C PRO A 39 11.09 10.96 -2.99
N TYR A 40 12.40 10.82 -3.23
CA TYR A 40 12.92 10.04 -4.35
C TYR A 40 12.58 8.55 -4.31
N LEU A 41 12.26 8.01 -3.12
CA LEU A 41 11.84 6.61 -2.99
C LEU A 41 10.54 6.34 -3.74
N CYS A 42 9.71 7.37 -3.98
CA CYS A 42 8.50 7.24 -4.78
C CYS A 42 8.77 6.89 -6.25
N ALA A 43 9.97 7.17 -6.79
CA ALA A 43 10.32 6.87 -8.18
C ALA A 43 10.28 5.38 -8.50
N THR A 44 10.62 4.54 -7.52
CA THR A 44 10.75 3.08 -7.66
C THR A 44 9.89 2.32 -6.65
N CYS A 45 8.97 3.02 -5.98
CA CYS A 45 8.13 2.43 -4.95
C CYS A 45 7.13 1.43 -5.56
N PRO A 46 7.06 0.17 -5.06
CA PRO A 46 6.14 -0.83 -5.61
C PRO A 46 4.68 -0.64 -5.14
N ILE A 47 4.44 0.12 -4.06
CA ILE A 47 3.13 0.22 -3.39
C ILE A 47 2.00 0.67 -4.34
N PRO A 48 2.17 1.72 -5.18
CA PRO A 48 1.12 2.12 -6.11
C PRO A 48 0.70 1.01 -7.06
N GLY A 49 1.66 0.22 -7.55
CA GLY A 49 1.40 -0.93 -8.43
C GLY A 49 0.59 -2.00 -7.72
N ILE A 50 0.96 -2.34 -6.49
CA ILE A 50 0.29 -3.34 -5.65
C ILE A 50 -1.16 -2.93 -5.38
N VAL A 51 -1.40 -1.72 -4.88
CA VAL A 51 -2.74 -1.26 -4.51
C VAL A 51 -3.66 -1.17 -5.73
N ARG A 52 -3.12 -0.77 -6.89
CA ARG A 52 -3.90 -0.72 -8.13
C ARG A 52 -4.27 -2.12 -8.65
N ALA A 53 -3.36 -3.09 -8.50
CA ALA A 53 -3.57 -4.45 -8.99
C ALA A 53 -4.45 -5.29 -8.05
N ASN A 54 -4.40 -5.03 -6.74
CA ASN A 54 -5.11 -5.80 -5.73
C ASN A 54 -5.95 -4.90 -4.80
N ALA A 55 -7.27 -4.95 -5.01
CA ALA A 55 -8.25 -4.21 -4.22
C ALA A 55 -8.84 -5.03 -3.05
N CYS A 56 -8.22 -6.15 -2.66
CA CYS A 56 -8.71 -6.96 -1.54
C CYS A 56 -8.67 -6.14 -0.23
N PRO A 57 -9.80 -5.95 0.47
CA PRO A 57 -9.85 -5.16 1.70
C PRO A 57 -9.09 -5.82 2.86
N HIS A 58 -8.80 -7.12 2.74
CA HIS A 58 -8.03 -7.87 3.73
C HIS A 58 -6.53 -7.86 3.45
N LEU A 59 -6.05 -7.23 2.37
CA LEU A 59 -4.62 -7.08 2.14
C LEU A 59 -4.06 -5.99 3.05
N ALA A 60 -3.25 -6.39 4.04
CA ALA A 60 -2.52 -5.46 4.88
C ALA A 60 -1.06 -5.39 4.42
N LEU A 61 -0.54 -4.16 4.31
CA LEU A 61 0.83 -3.88 3.88
C LEU A 61 1.63 -3.26 5.03
N GLU A 62 2.89 -3.64 5.09
CA GLU A 62 3.98 -2.92 5.77
C GLU A 62 5.01 -2.49 4.72
N ALA A 63 5.69 -1.37 4.97
CA ALA A 63 6.78 -0.92 4.10
C ALA A 63 7.96 -0.40 4.92
N ARG A 64 9.17 -0.78 4.50
CA ARG A 64 10.42 -0.36 5.14
C ARG A 64 11.39 0.17 4.10
N VAL A 65 12.17 1.18 4.48
CA VAL A 65 13.32 1.68 3.70
C VAL A 65 14.49 0.75 3.94
N ALA A 66 14.87 0.00 2.93
CA ALA A 66 16.02 -0.90 2.97
C ALA A 66 17.21 -0.27 2.24
N LYS A 67 18.38 -0.35 2.86
CA LYS A 67 19.65 -0.03 2.23
C LYS A 67 20.11 -1.20 1.34
N THR A 68 20.58 -0.91 0.15
CA THR A 68 21.17 -1.87 -0.79
C THR A 68 22.58 -1.44 -1.20
N TRP A 69 23.31 -2.36 -1.84
CA TRP A 69 24.67 -2.15 -2.36
C TRP A 69 25.59 -1.40 -1.37
N LEU A 70 25.94 -2.05 -0.26
CA LEU A 70 26.78 -1.50 0.82
C LEU A 70 26.29 -0.15 1.40
N GLY A 71 25.00 0.17 1.28
CA GLY A 71 24.41 1.40 1.84
C GLY A 71 24.32 2.57 0.87
N LEU A 72 24.72 2.38 -0.40
CA LEU A 72 24.78 3.43 -1.41
C LEU A 72 23.43 3.69 -2.10
N ARG A 73 22.47 2.78 -1.93
CA ARG A 73 21.12 2.92 -2.47
C ARG A 73 20.08 2.60 -1.41
N GLU A 74 18.92 3.22 -1.53
CA GLU A 74 17.76 2.96 -0.69
C GLU A 74 16.59 2.57 -1.58
N GLN A 75 15.79 1.61 -1.12
CA GLN A 75 14.57 1.18 -1.79
C GLN A 75 13.46 0.88 -0.78
N VAL A 76 12.22 0.96 -1.24
CA VAL A 76 11.07 0.52 -0.44
C VAL A 76 10.92 -0.99 -0.59
N ARG A 77 10.97 -1.73 0.52
CA ARG A 77 10.57 -3.14 0.60
C ARG A 77 9.20 -3.25 1.22
N VAL A 78 8.38 -4.12 0.65
CA VAL A 78 7.00 -4.36 1.09
C VAL A 78 6.89 -5.75 1.68
N TYR A 79 6.23 -5.84 2.82
CA TYR A 79 5.74 -7.09 3.39
C TYR A 79 4.22 -7.03 3.37
N ALA A 80 3.57 -8.15 3.03
CA ALA A 80 2.14 -8.20 2.85
C ALA A 80 1.54 -9.44 3.50
N VAL A 81 0.39 -9.25 4.13
CA VAL A 81 -0.38 -10.35 4.73
C VAL A 81 -1.84 -10.23 4.35
N CYS A 82 -2.53 -11.37 4.34
CA CYS A 82 -3.98 -11.41 4.34
C CYS A 82 -4.46 -11.37 5.79
N ALA A 83 -5.09 -10.27 6.20
CA ALA A 83 -5.61 -10.10 7.56
C ALA A 83 -6.78 -11.06 7.89
N LEU A 84 -7.45 -11.60 6.86
CA LEU A 84 -8.53 -12.58 7.06
C LEU A 84 -8.01 -14.00 7.26
N ARG A 85 -7.04 -14.41 6.44
CA ARG A 85 -6.48 -15.78 6.45
C ARG A 85 -5.24 -15.92 7.31
N LEU A 86 -4.69 -14.79 7.77
CA LEU A 86 -3.49 -14.70 8.61
C LEU A 86 -2.26 -15.36 7.97
N VAL A 87 -2.15 -15.25 6.64
CA VAL A 87 -1.02 -15.78 5.86
C VAL A 87 -0.26 -14.65 5.18
N GLU A 88 1.03 -14.86 4.97
CA GLU A 88 1.85 -14.01 4.11
C GLU A 88 1.34 -14.06 2.66
N VAL A 89 1.47 -12.94 1.95
CA VAL A 89 1.11 -12.82 0.54
C VAL A 89 2.38 -12.46 -0.27
N PRO A 90 3.11 -13.46 -0.80
CA PRO A 90 4.38 -13.23 -1.51
C PRO A 90 4.24 -12.41 -2.80
N ARG A 91 3.07 -12.49 -3.44
CA ARG A 91 2.70 -11.72 -4.64
C ARG A 91 1.51 -10.80 -4.32
N PRO A 92 1.74 -9.69 -3.62
CA PRO A 92 0.65 -8.83 -3.12
C PRO A 92 -0.18 -8.19 -4.23
N GLU A 93 0.34 -8.08 -5.46
CA GLU A 93 -0.39 -7.68 -6.66
C GLU A 93 -1.43 -8.71 -7.13
N ILE A 94 -1.33 -9.98 -6.71
CA ILE A 94 -2.28 -11.05 -7.03
C ILE A 94 -3.24 -11.33 -5.86
N GLY A 95 -2.72 -11.28 -4.63
CA GLY A 95 -3.48 -11.60 -3.42
C GLY A 95 -3.28 -13.02 -2.92
N CYS A 96 -3.99 -13.39 -1.85
CA CYS A 96 -3.79 -14.67 -1.16
C CYS A 96 -4.41 -15.89 -1.85
N GLY A 97 -5.16 -15.70 -2.94
CA GLY A 97 -5.86 -16.79 -3.65
C GLY A 97 -7.15 -17.28 -2.99
N GLU A 98 -7.45 -16.88 -1.75
CA GLU A 98 -8.58 -17.43 -0.99
C GLU A 98 -9.73 -16.44 -0.79
N CYS A 99 -9.44 -15.14 -0.62
CA CYS A 99 -10.47 -14.14 -0.27
C CYS A 99 -11.59 -13.99 -1.32
N HIS A 100 -11.36 -14.36 -2.57
CA HIS A 100 -12.39 -14.29 -3.62
C HIS A 100 -13.24 -15.57 -3.73
N LEU A 101 -12.83 -16.67 -3.11
CA LEU A 101 -13.55 -17.95 -3.18
C LEU A 101 -14.85 -17.95 -2.37
N HIS A 102 -14.94 -17.10 -1.35
CA HIS A 102 -16.12 -16.97 -0.49
C HIS A 102 -17.11 -15.89 -0.95
N ARG A 103 -16.91 -15.29 -2.14
CA ARG A 103 -17.93 -14.45 -2.76
C ARG A 103 -19.05 -15.36 -3.28
N LEU A 104 -19.92 -15.82 -2.38
CA LEU A 104 -21.28 -16.16 -2.77
C LEU A 104 -21.86 -14.93 -3.50
N PRO A 105 -22.58 -15.11 -4.61
CA PRO A 105 -23.22 -13.98 -5.27
C PRO A 105 -24.10 -13.24 -4.25
N HIS A 106 -23.96 -11.92 -4.19
CA HIS A 106 -24.92 -11.08 -3.48
C HIS A 106 -26.30 -11.39 -4.06
N SER A 107 -27.15 -12.03 -3.27
CA SER A 107 -28.57 -12.11 -3.54
C SER A 107 -29.14 -10.71 -3.35
N ASP A 108 -29.10 -9.90 -4.39
CA ASP A 108 -29.99 -8.76 -4.57
C ASP A 108 -31.41 -9.33 -4.80
N ALA A 109 -31.99 -9.87 -3.73
CA ALA A 109 -33.38 -10.26 -3.66
C ALA A 109 -34.07 -9.33 -2.66
N GLY A 110 -34.84 -8.39 -3.22
CA GLY A 110 -35.97 -7.76 -2.53
C GLY A 110 -35.65 -6.51 -1.73
N ASN A 111 -35.89 -5.34 -2.34
CA ASN A 111 -36.90 -4.40 -1.83
C ASN A 111 -37.09 -3.26 -2.85
N HIS A 112 -37.80 -3.57 -3.93
CA HIS A 112 -38.67 -2.60 -4.58
C HIS A 112 -40.10 -3.01 -4.22
N ALA A 113 -40.66 -2.37 -3.20
CA ALA A 113 -42.09 -2.44 -2.91
C ALA A 113 -42.77 -1.25 -3.63
N PRO A 114 -43.98 -1.44 -4.18
CA PRO A 114 -44.67 -0.46 -5.02
C PRO A 114 -45.11 0.80 -4.26
#